data_AF-A0A2H0BC53-F1
#
_entry.id   AF-A0A2H0BC53-F1
#
_cell.length_a   1.000
_cell.length_b   1.000
_cell.length_c   1.000
_cell.angle_alpha   90.00
_cell.angle_beta   90.00
_cell.angle_gamma   90.00
#
_symmetry.space_group_name_H-M   'P 1'
#
loop_
_entity.id
_entity.type
_entity.pdbx_description
1 polymer ?
#
loop_
_entity_poly.entity_id
_entity_poly.type
_entity_poly.pdbx_seq_one_letter_code
_entity_poly.pdbx_strand_id
1 'polypeptide(L)'
;DLAYLKDKIDAGAEYIVTQMFFDNKKFFNFVKDCHNAGIHVPIVPGIKPVSILSHINVLPKTFYIEIPEVLEQEAKKCKTNDEIRQVGIEWAIMQSKELIAAGVPVIHYYTMGKSDNIRKIADAVF
;
A
#
# COMPACT_ATOMS: atom_id res chain seq x y z
N ASP A 1 -12.01 -14.62 6.08
CA ASP A 1 -11.94 -13.24 5.58
C ASP A 1 -12.55 -13.04 4.21
N LEU A 2 -12.13 -13.77 3.17
CA LEU A 2 -12.65 -13.53 1.81
C LEU A 2 -14.16 -13.77 1.67
N ALA A 3 -14.72 -14.77 2.38
CA ALA A 3 -16.17 -14.99 2.45
C ALA A 3 -16.91 -13.77 3.03
N TYR A 4 -16.44 -13.24 4.17
CA TYR A 4 -17.03 -12.02 4.75
C TYR A 4 -16.83 -10.78 3.87
N LEU A 5 -15.74 -10.72 3.10
CA LEU A 5 -15.58 -9.67 2.10
C LEU A 5 -16.66 -9.80 1.02
N LYS A 6 -16.90 -11.00 0.51
CA LYS A 6 -17.97 -11.29 -0.44
C LYS A 6 -19.34 -10.91 0.11
N ASP A 7 -19.65 -11.26 1.35
CA ASP A 7 -20.92 -10.91 1.99
C ASP A 7 -21.17 -9.38 1.98
N LYS A 8 -20.11 -8.58 2.20
CA LYS A 8 -20.21 -7.11 2.12
C LYS A 8 -20.49 -6.61 0.71
N ILE A 9 -19.89 -7.25 -0.30
CA ILE A 9 -20.15 -6.93 -1.71
C ILE A 9 -21.57 -7.34 -2.10
N ASP A 10 -21.99 -8.55 -1.72
CA ASP A 10 -23.33 -9.06 -1.99
C ASP A 10 -24.42 -8.24 -1.26
N ALA A 11 -24.07 -7.59 -0.14
CA ALA A 11 -24.92 -6.62 0.56
C ALA A 11 -24.97 -5.22 -0.10
N GLY A 12 -24.23 -4.98 -1.18
CA GLY A 12 -24.31 -3.77 -2.00
C GLY A 12 -23.09 -2.85 -1.99
N ALA A 13 -21.95 -3.26 -1.41
CA ALA A 13 -20.72 -2.47 -1.53
C ALA A 13 -20.16 -2.50 -2.96
N GLU A 14 -19.81 -1.34 -3.49
CA GLU A 14 -19.49 -1.18 -4.93
C GLU A 14 -17.99 -1.20 -5.25
N TYR A 15 -17.11 -1.14 -4.26
CA TYR A 15 -15.66 -1.22 -4.43
C TYR A 15 -14.97 -1.59 -3.10
N ILE A 16 -13.69 -1.96 -3.19
CA ILE A 16 -12.85 -2.30 -2.06
C ILE A 16 -11.67 -1.33 -2.00
N VAL A 17 -11.34 -0.83 -0.82
CA VAL A 17 -10.04 -0.20 -0.55
C VAL A 17 -9.24 -1.15 0.34
N THR A 18 -8.06 -1.56 -0.11
CA THR A 18 -7.23 -2.46 0.68
C THR A 18 -6.58 -1.75 1.84
N GLN A 19 -6.22 -2.50 2.88
CA GLN A 19 -5.22 -2.04 3.85
C GLN A 19 -3.88 -1.74 3.14
N MET A 20 -3.01 -0.99 3.81
CA MET A 20 -1.64 -0.74 3.37
C MET A 20 -0.83 -2.03 3.18
N PHE A 21 0.00 -2.05 2.15
CA PHE A 21 0.96 -3.12 1.88
C PHE A 21 2.24 -2.53 1.27
N PHE A 22 3.35 -3.25 1.43
CA PHE A 22 4.67 -2.82 0.94
C PHE A 22 5.23 -3.72 -0.18
N ASP A 23 4.49 -4.77 -0.56
CA ASP A 23 4.79 -5.67 -1.68
C ASP A 23 3.56 -5.77 -2.61
N ASN A 24 3.71 -5.28 -3.84
CA ASN A 24 2.66 -5.29 -4.84
C ASN A 24 2.18 -6.70 -5.23
N LYS A 25 3.05 -7.72 -5.10
CA LYS A 25 2.66 -9.11 -5.36
C LYS A 25 1.54 -9.57 -4.43
N LYS A 26 1.54 -9.10 -3.17
CA LYS A 26 0.47 -9.42 -2.22
C LYS A 26 -0.87 -8.83 -2.66
N PHE A 27 -0.85 -7.60 -3.16
CA PHE A 27 -2.05 -6.98 -3.73
C PHE A 27 -2.55 -7.75 -4.95
N PHE A 28 -1.67 -8.09 -5.90
CA PHE A 28 -2.07 -8.83 -7.10
C PHE A 28 -2.61 -10.24 -6.78
N ASN A 29 -2.01 -10.95 -5.82
CA ASN A 29 -2.51 -12.23 -5.34
C ASN A 29 -3.90 -12.07 -4.69
N PHE A 30 -4.09 -11.03 -3.87
CA PHE A 30 -5.38 -10.75 -3.26
C PHE A 30 -6.47 -10.44 -4.30
N VAL A 31 -6.14 -9.66 -5.35
CA VAL A 31 -7.07 -9.41 -6.47
C VAL A 31 -7.45 -10.72 -7.17
N LYS A 32 -6.46 -11.59 -7.44
CA LYS A 32 -6.70 -12.91 -8.03
C LYS A 32 -7.62 -13.77 -7.15
N ASP A 33 -7.37 -13.79 -5.84
CA ASP A 33 -8.19 -14.55 -4.89
C ASP A 33 -9.62 -14.01 -4.83
N CYS A 34 -9.80 -12.68 -4.84
CA CYS A 34 -11.12 -12.04 -4.94
C CYS A 34 -11.85 -12.46 -6.21
N HIS A 35 -11.20 -12.41 -7.37
CA HIS A 35 -11.80 -12.82 -8.64
C HIS A 35 -12.20 -14.30 -8.62
N ASN A 36 -11.36 -15.19 -8.07
CA ASN A 36 -11.68 -16.61 -7.94
C ASN A 36 -12.89 -16.86 -7.02
N ALA A 37 -13.14 -15.96 -6.06
CA ALA A 37 -14.30 -15.99 -5.18
C ALA A 37 -15.55 -15.28 -5.77
N GLY A 38 -15.49 -14.81 -7.02
CA GLY A 38 -16.60 -14.12 -7.69
C GLY A 38 -16.79 -12.66 -7.25
N ILE A 39 -15.77 -12.05 -6.65
CA ILE A 39 -15.76 -10.62 -6.31
C ILE A 39 -15.13 -9.87 -7.48
N HIS A 40 -15.92 -9.10 -8.23
CA HIS A 40 -15.46 -8.38 -9.44
C HIS A 40 -15.61 -6.86 -9.37
N VAL A 41 -15.98 -6.33 -8.20
CA VAL A 41 -15.98 -4.88 -7.96
C VAL A 41 -14.55 -4.32 -8.03
N PRO A 42 -14.35 -3.03 -8.36
CA PRO A 42 -13.03 -2.42 -8.34
C PRO A 42 -12.31 -2.59 -6.99
N ILE A 43 -11.04 -2.98 -7.03
CA ILE A 43 -10.18 -3.13 -5.85
C ILE A 43 -9.08 -2.06 -5.94
N VAL A 44 -9.15 -1.10 -5.02
CA VAL A 44 -8.27 0.06 -4.94
C VAL A 44 -7.12 -0.23 -3.96
N PRO A 45 -5.86 -0.21 -4.41
CA PRO A 45 -4.71 -0.37 -3.52
C PRO A 45 -4.57 0.81 -2.56
N GLY A 46 -4.50 0.51 -1.27
CA GLY A 46 -4.12 1.45 -0.22
C GLY A 46 -2.60 1.54 -0.05
N ILE A 47 -1.99 2.71 -0.27
CA ILE A 47 -0.55 2.92 -0.17
C ILE A 47 -0.23 3.92 0.95
N LYS A 48 0.75 3.55 1.79
CA LYS A 48 1.26 4.40 2.86
C LYS A 48 2.80 4.43 2.79
N PRO A 49 3.44 5.58 2.53
CA PRO A 49 4.89 5.67 2.62
C PRO A 49 5.36 5.53 4.08
N VAL A 50 6.51 4.88 4.26
CA VAL A 50 7.27 4.97 5.51
C VAL A 50 7.72 6.42 5.70
N SER A 51 7.78 6.92 6.93
CA SER A 51 8.04 8.35 7.19
C SER A 51 8.86 8.65 8.44
N ILE A 52 8.96 7.69 9.36
CA ILE A 52 9.81 7.75 10.54
C ILE A 52 10.39 6.34 10.78
N LEU A 53 11.54 6.25 11.43
CA LEU A 53 12.28 4.99 11.58
C LEU A 53 11.45 3.93 12.32
N SER A 54 10.64 4.36 13.30
CA SER A 54 9.81 3.45 14.09
C SER A 54 8.72 2.74 13.27
N HIS A 55 8.31 3.27 12.11
CA HIS A 55 7.29 2.64 11.26
C HIS A 55 7.66 1.22 10.84
N ILE A 56 8.95 0.94 10.61
CA ILE A 56 9.42 -0.39 10.21
C ILE A 56 9.06 -1.45 11.26
N ASN A 57 9.05 -1.07 12.54
CA ASN A 57 8.75 -1.98 13.64
C ASN A 57 7.28 -1.92 14.10
N VAL A 58 6.68 -0.73 14.06
CA VAL A 58 5.33 -0.50 14.59
C VAL A 58 4.26 -0.96 13.61
N LEU A 59 4.39 -0.64 12.32
CA LEU A 59 3.34 -0.93 11.35
C LEU A 59 3.04 -2.43 11.23
N PRO A 60 4.04 -3.34 11.17
CA PRO A 60 3.79 -4.78 11.16
C PRO A 60 3.01 -5.28 12.36
N LYS A 61 3.36 -4.79 13.56
CA LYS A 61 2.73 -5.21 14.81
C LYS A 61 1.30 -4.71 14.94
N THR A 62 1.03 -3.49 14.48
CA THR A 62 -0.29 -2.87 14.61
C THR A 62 -1.26 -3.30 13.52
N PHE A 63 -0.78 -3.45 12.28
CA PHE A 63 -1.63 -3.69 11.12
C PHE A 63 -1.51 -5.10 10.53
N TYR A 64 -0.69 -5.97 11.14
CA TYR A 64 -0.46 -7.35 10.69
C TYR A 64 0.03 -7.43 9.23
N ILE A 65 0.93 -6.51 8.89
CA ILE A 65 1.54 -6.42 7.56
C ILE A 65 3.00 -6.86 7.60
N GLU A 66 3.54 -7.18 6.43
CA GLU A 66 4.96 -7.48 6.28
C GLU A 66 5.69 -6.32 5.62
N ILE A 67 6.88 -6.00 6.12
CA ILE A 67 7.84 -5.13 5.46
C ILE A 67 8.80 -6.02 4.66
N PRO A 68 8.94 -5.81 3.34
CA PRO A 68 9.91 -6.53 2.53
C PRO A 68 11.32 -6.34 3.08
N GLU A 69 12.12 -7.41 3.07
CA GLU A 69 13.50 -7.38 3.58
C GLU A 69 14.32 -6.26 2.93
N VAL A 70 14.13 -6.01 1.64
CA VAL A 70 14.81 -4.91 0.92
C VAL A 70 14.49 -3.55 1.54
N LEU A 71 13.22 -3.27 1.86
CA LEU A 71 12.83 -2.02 2.51
C LEU A 71 13.38 -1.93 3.94
N GLU A 72 13.43 -3.06 4.66
CA GLU A 72 14.04 -3.12 5.98
C GLU A 72 15.56 -2.84 5.93
N GLN A 73 16.26 -3.38 4.93
CA GLN A 73 17.69 -3.18 4.72
C GLN A 73 18.00 -1.72 4.36
N GLU A 74 17.21 -1.08 3.50
CA GLU A 74 17.36 0.36 3.23
C GLU A 74 17.07 1.21 4.46
N ALA A 75 16.06 0.84 5.25
CA ALA A 75 15.75 1.54 6.48
C ALA A 75 16.86 1.45 7.53
N LYS A 76 17.58 0.32 7.62
CA LYS A 76 18.73 0.15 8.52
C LYS A 76 19.90 1.08 8.19
N LYS A 77 20.00 1.58 6.95
CA LYS A 77 21.02 2.56 6.55
C LYS A 77 20.67 3.99 7.02
N CYS A 78 19.40 4.25 7.31
CA CYS A 78 18.91 5.55 7.75
C CYS A 78 19.20 5.76 9.24
N LYS A 79 19.71 6.94 9.60
CA LYS A 79 19.98 7.38 10.98
C LYS A 79 18.95 8.39 11.48
N THR A 80 18.22 9.02 10.57
CA THR A 80 17.26 10.09 10.87
C THR A 80 15.89 9.81 10.27
N ASN A 81 14.86 10.50 10.77
CA ASN A 81 13.52 10.44 10.19
C ASN A 81 13.44 11.06 8.80
N ASP A 82 14.32 12.01 8.47
CA ASP A 82 14.34 12.63 7.14
C ASP A 82 14.85 11.66 6.07
N GLU A 83 15.88 10.87 6.39
CA GLU A 83 16.44 9.85 5.49
C GLU A 83 15.41 8.73 5.20
N ILE A 84 14.79 8.16 6.24
CA ILE A 84 13.75 7.11 6.05
C ILE A 84 12.49 7.65 5.38
N ARG A 85 12.18 8.94 5.58
CA ARG A 85 11.10 9.60 4.85
C ARG A 85 11.39 9.66 3.36
N GLN A 86 12.63 9.94 2.97
CA GLN A 86 13.03 9.92 1.57
C GLN A 86 12.95 8.50 0.98
N VAL A 87 13.48 7.49 1.69
CA VAL A 87 13.33 6.07 1.29
C VAL A 87 11.86 5.67 1.14
N GLY A 88 10.99 6.09 2.07
CA GLY A 88 9.57 5.79 2.01
C GLY A 88 8.84 6.47 0.85
N ILE A 89 9.27 7.67 0.43
CA ILE A 89 8.77 8.34 -0.78
C ILE A 89 9.18 7.55 -2.02
N GLU A 90 10.46 7.20 -2.15
CA GLU A 90 10.98 6.45 -3.30
C GLU A 90 10.32 5.07 -3.43
N TRP A 91 10.13 4.38 -2.31
CA TRP A 91 9.42 3.11 -2.27
C TRP A 91 7.97 3.24 -2.74
N ALA A 92 7.24 4.25 -2.24
CA ALA A 92 5.86 4.47 -2.63
C ALA A 92 5.75 4.89 -4.10
N ILE A 93 6.69 5.65 -4.66
CA ILE A 93 6.75 5.96 -6.10
C ILE A 93 6.92 4.67 -6.90
N MET A 94 7.87 3.81 -6.51
CA MET A 94 8.10 2.52 -7.17
C MET A 94 6.85 1.64 -7.14
N GLN A 95 6.23 1.48 -5.97
CA GLN A 95 4.99 0.71 -5.83
C GLN A 95 3.89 1.27 -6.73
N SER A 96 3.72 2.59 -6.73
CA SER A 96 2.64 3.24 -7.45
C SER A 96 2.80 3.13 -8.96
N LYS A 97 4.03 3.27 -9.47
CA LYS A 97 4.33 3.09 -10.90
C LYS A 97 4.04 1.66 -11.37
N GLU A 98 4.43 0.65 -10.59
CA GLU A 98 4.13 -0.74 -10.93
C GLU A 98 2.62 -1.04 -10.87
N LEU A 99 1.90 -0.52 -9.88
CA LEU A 99 0.44 -0.67 -9.79
C LEU A 99 -0.28 -0.02 -10.97
N ILE A 100 0.13 1.19 -11.37
CA ILE A 100 -0.43 1.87 -12.55
C ILE A 100 -0.12 1.09 -13.82
N ALA A 101 1.11 0.61 -13.99
CA ALA A 101 1.48 -0.22 -15.13
C ALA A 101 0.67 -1.53 -15.20
N ALA A 102 0.27 -2.07 -14.04
CA ALA A 102 -0.62 -3.23 -13.93
C ALA A 102 -2.11 -2.89 -14.17
N GLY A 103 -2.45 -1.62 -14.39
CA GLY A 103 -3.80 -1.18 -14.75
C GLY A 103 -4.77 -1.01 -13.59
N VAL A 104 -4.28 -0.74 -12.37
CA VAL A 104 -5.19 -0.38 -11.25
C VAL A 104 -5.94 0.92 -11.60
N PRO A 105 -7.23 1.04 -11.25
CA PRO A 105 -8.03 2.18 -11.68
C PRO A 105 -7.65 3.49 -10.97
N VAL A 106 -7.16 3.38 -9.74
CA VAL A 106 -6.84 4.50 -8.84
C VAL A 106 -5.93 3.97 -7.72
N ILE A 107 -5.14 4.85 -7.09
CA ILE A 107 -4.38 4.57 -5.87
C ILE A 107 -4.94 5.41 -4.72
N HIS A 108 -5.20 4.78 -3.57
CA HIS A 108 -5.60 5.47 -2.35
C HIS A 108 -4.39 5.69 -1.43
N TYR A 109 -4.00 6.94 -1.18
CA TYR A 109 -2.86 7.25 -0.30
C TYR A 109 -3.29 7.60 1.13
N TYR A 110 -2.70 6.91 2.11
CA TYR A 110 -2.87 7.24 3.53
C TYR A 110 -1.91 8.37 3.95
N THR A 111 -2.40 9.60 4.00
CA THR A 111 -1.60 10.81 4.34
C THR A 111 -1.17 10.86 5.81
N MET A 112 -1.99 10.36 6.73
CA MET A 112 -1.76 10.42 8.19
C MET A 112 -1.38 11.83 8.70
N GLY A 113 -2.03 12.86 8.15
CA GLY A 113 -1.77 14.26 8.50
C GLY A 113 -0.45 14.83 7.94
N LYS A 114 0.24 14.10 7.07
CA LYS A 114 1.46 14.53 6.36
C LYS A 114 1.21 14.41 4.85
N SER A 115 0.94 15.53 4.20
CA SER A 115 0.58 15.55 2.77
C SER A 115 1.75 15.87 1.85
N ASP A 116 2.86 16.40 2.37
CA ASP A 116 4.01 16.84 1.57
C ASP A 116 4.74 15.66 0.89
N ASN A 117 4.87 14.51 1.55
CA ASN A 117 5.39 13.29 0.92
C ASN A 117 4.42 12.74 -0.14
N ILE A 118 3.11 12.77 0.12
CA ILE A 118 2.10 12.31 -0.84
C ILE A 118 2.10 13.19 -2.07
N ARG A 119 2.25 14.51 -1.92
CA ARG A 119 2.41 15.42 -3.05
C ARG A 119 3.63 15.07 -3.89
N LYS A 120 4.81 14.88 -3.27
CA LYS A 120 6.03 14.45 -3.98
C LYS A 120 5.86 13.13 -4.72
N ILE A 121 5.14 12.17 -4.11
CA ILE A 121 4.84 10.88 -4.75
C ILE A 121 3.94 11.11 -5.96
N ALA A 122 2.84 11.84 -5.81
CA ALA A 122 1.91 12.12 -6.89
C ALA A 122 2.58 12.84 -8.06
N ASP A 123 3.36 13.90 -7.79
CA ASP A 123 4.08 14.68 -8.81
C ASP A 123 5.10 13.83 -9.61
N ALA A 124 5.58 12.72 -9.05
CA ALA A 124 6.55 11.83 -9.70
C ALA A 124 5.90 10.63 -10.42
N VAL A 125 4.62 10.39 -10.17
CA VAL A 125 3.87 9.21 -10.62
C VAL A 125 2.86 9.56 -11.71
N PHE A 126 2.20 10.72 -11.61
CA PHE A 126 1.17 11.22 -12.52
C PHE A 126 1.65 12.48 -13.24
#